data_AF-R7U7U1-F1
#
_entry.id   AF-R7U7U1-F1
#
_cell.length_a   1.000
_cell.length_b   1.000
_cell.length_c   1.000
_cell.angle_alpha   90.00
_cell.angle_beta   90.00
_cell.angle_gamma   90.00
#
_symmetry.space_group_name_H-M   'P 1'
#
loop_
_entity.id
_entity.type
_entity.pdbx_description
1 polymer ?
#
loop_
_entity_poly.entity_id
_entity_poly.type
_entity_poly.pdbx_seq_one_letter_code
_entity_poly.pdbx_strand_id
1 'polypeptide(L)'
;MSRIRKNSRQVCHSQPLCPDIANVAIAPCVIVMVGLPARGKTYMAKKLTRYLNWIGIDTRVFNVGEYRRKATELYKTHDFFRPDNEEAMNIRQKCALDALEDLCQWLQGGGEVAVFDATNTSRARRQMIFDYCTGKHSYKTFFVESLCTDPLIVEANIREVKVTSPDYMDMNKDDAVSDFKKRIHHYEMLYEALDEEHDKEMSFIKIYNQGEKYLVNRVQGHVQSRVVYYLMNIHVLPRTIFLTRHGESAMNETGRIGGDSELSNKGKQFANGLAQFVEQENIPNLRVWTSLMRRTVETAGGISAPKEHWKALNEIDAGVCEGLTYKEIQDTYPEEFANRDADKYHYRYPGGESYQDLVARLEPVIMELERQENVMVITHQAVARCLLAYFLDKNQDELPYLKVPLHTVIKLTPVAYGCLEEHISLNVDAVDTYRPRPPSVDLMRTSHEALATVPPYLGDGEVFNGSSSPEKN
;
A
#
# COMPACT_ATOMS: atom_id res chain seq x y z
N MET A 1 -3.14 -15.16 -76.43
CA MET A 1 -2.64 -13.77 -76.40
C MET A 1 -3.64 -12.90 -75.65
N SER A 2 -3.35 -12.48 -74.41
CA SER A 2 -3.88 -11.22 -73.88
C SER A 2 -2.95 -10.69 -72.80
N ARG A 3 -2.47 -9.46 -73.03
CA ARG A 3 -1.45 -8.77 -72.23
C ARG A 3 -2.11 -8.14 -71.00
N ILE A 4 -1.54 -8.40 -69.83
CA ILE A 4 -1.87 -7.71 -68.58
C ILE A 4 -1.26 -6.30 -68.62
N ARG A 5 -2.09 -5.26 -68.56
CA ARG A 5 -1.67 -3.85 -68.39
C ARG A 5 -1.64 -3.50 -66.89
N LYS A 6 -0.50 -2.99 -66.44
CA LYS A 6 -0.30 -2.36 -65.13
C LYS A 6 -1.10 -1.06 -65.05
N ASN A 7 -1.81 -0.84 -63.95
CA ASN A 7 -2.41 0.46 -63.59
C ASN A 7 -1.70 1.01 -62.35
N SER A 8 -1.01 2.13 -62.53
CA SER A 8 -0.39 2.96 -61.48
C SER A 8 -1.47 3.79 -60.78
N ARG A 9 -1.67 3.59 -59.47
CA ARG A 9 -2.48 4.48 -58.64
C ARG A 9 -1.60 5.56 -58.03
N GLN A 10 -1.93 6.81 -58.36
CA GLN A 10 -1.49 8.04 -57.70
C GLN A 10 -1.84 7.99 -56.22
N VAL A 11 -0.86 8.26 -55.35
CA VAL A 11 -1.06 8.42 -53.91
C VAL A 11 -1.40 9.89 -53.65
N CYS A 12 -2.62 10.17 -53.21
CA CYS A 12 -3.00 11.48 -52.66
C CYS A 12 -2.43 11.59 -51.24
N HIS A 13 -1.64 12.62 -50.97
CA HIS A 13 -1.21 12.98 -49.62
C HIS A 13 -2.40 13.54 -48.83
N SER A 14 -2.93 12.77 -47.89
CA SER A 14 -3.82 13.26 -46.83
C SER A 14 -2.97 13.72 -45.63
N GLN A 15 -3.12 14.99 -45.23
CA GLN A 15 -2.62 15.49 -43.95
C GLN A 15 -3.30 14.72 -42.79
N PRO A 16 -2.60 14.42 -41.68
CA PRO A 16 -3.21 13.76 -40.55
C PRO A 16 -4.01 14.76 -39.72
N LEU A 17 -5.34 14.60 -39.73
CA LEU A 17 -6.28 15.17 -38.77
C LEU A 17 -6.51 14.13 -37.66
N CYS A 18 -5.78 14.25 -36.55
CA CYS A 18 -6.16 13.91 -35.16
C CYS A 18 -4.89 13.79 -34.30
N PRO A 19 -4.80 14.44 -33.13
CA PRO A 19 -3.83 14.02 -32.11
C PRO A 19 -4.15 12.60 -31.66
N ASP A 20 -3.14 11.75 -31.55
CA ASP A 20 -3.21 10.34 -31.19
C ASP A 20 -4.14 10.06 -30.00
N ILE A 21 -5.27 9.41 -30.27
CA ILE A 21 -6.20 8.87 -29.26
C ILE A 21 -5.48 7.90 -28.31
N ALA A 22 -4.40 7.26 -28.77
CA ALA A 22 -3.56 6.38 -27.96
C ALA A 22 -2.76 7.12 -26.86
N ASN A 23 -2.34 8.36 -27.09
CA ASN A 23 -1.53 9.12 -26.12
C ASN A 23 -2.36 9.67 -24.94
N VAL A 24 -3.65 9.93 -25.13
CA VAL A 24 -4.55 10.45 -24.07
C VAL A 24 -4.90 9.37 -23.04
N ALA A 25 -4.87 8.09 -23.43
CA ALA A 25 -5.16 6.98 -22.52
C ALA A 25 -4.08 6.78 -21.44
N ILE A 26 -2.82 7.09 -21.75
CA ILE A 26 -1.62 6.75 -20.95
C ILE A 26 -0.99 8.00 -20.29
N ALA A 27 -1.58 9.19 -20.44
CA ALA A 27 -1.03 10.40 -19.83
C ALA A 27 -0.89 10.25 -18.29
N PRO A 28 0.27 10.63 -17.71
CA PRO A 28 0.49 10.62 -16.27
C PRO A 28 -0.57 11.42 -15.51
N CYS A 29 -0.80 11.07 -14.25
CA CYS A 29 -1.81 11.71 -13.41
C CYS A 29 -1.17 12.53 -12.28
N VAL A 30 -1.58 13.78 -12.13
CA VAL A 30 -1.23 14.64 -11.00
C VAL A 30 -2.44 14.74 -10.07
N ILE A 31 -2.29 14.19 -8.87
CA ILE A 31 -3.28 14.27 -7.80
C ILE A 31 -2.96 15.49 -6.94
N VAL A 32 -3.86 16.47 -6.90
CA VAL A 32 -3.64 17.73 -6.20
C VAL A 32 -4.47 17.74 -4.92
N MET A 33 -3.80 17.73 -3.77
CA MET A 33 -4.50 17.80 -2.48
C MET A 33 -5.02 19.23 -2.25
N VAL A 34 -6.25 19.36 -1.74
CA VAL A 34 -6.90 20.64 -1.44
C VAL A 34 -7.51 20.62 -0.03
N GLY A 35 -7.43 21.74 0.66
CA GLY A 35 -8.14 21.95 1.93
C GLY A 35 -7.29 22.62 3.00
N LEU A 36 -7.95 23.04 4.08
CA LEU A 36 -7.32 23.72 5.21
C LEU A 36 -6.28 22.84 5.93
N PRO A 37 -5.35 23.43 6.73
CA PRO A 37 -4.47 22.65 7.59
C PRO A 37 -5.22 21.73 8.57
N ALA A 38 -4.58 20.64 9.00
CA ALA A 38 -5.16 19.61 9.89
C ALA A 38 -6.46 18.94 9.37
N ARG A 39 -6.63 18.83 8.05
CA ARG A 39 -7.73 18.11 7.39
C ARG A 39 -7.34 16.75 6.81
N GLY A 40 -6.29 16.11 7.33
CA GLY A 40 -5.90 14.75 6.87
C GLY A 40 -5.28 14.64 5.47
N LYS A 41 -4.98 15.75 4.76
CA LYS A 41 -4.38 15.72 3.41
C LYS A 41 -3.14 14.83 3.30
N THR A 42 -2.11 15.08 4.12
CA THR A 42 -0.88 14.30 4.11
C THR A 42 -1.11 12.82 4.46
N TYR A 43 -2.09 12.52 5.32
CA TYR A 43 -2.47 11.15 5.63
C TYR A 43 -3.03 10.45 4.39
N MET A 44 -4.03 11.05 3.73
CA MET A 44 -4.62 10.49 2.51
C MET A 44 -3.60 10.40 1.37
N ALA A 45 -2.75 11.42 1.21
CA ALA A 45 -1.70 11.43 0.19
C ALA A 45 -0.76 10.23 0.37
N LYS A 46 -0.25 9.99 1.58
CA LYS A 46 0.63 8.84 1.88
C LYS A 46 -0.07 7.50 1.71
N LYS A 47 -1.28 7.34 2.26
CA LYS A 47 -2.06 6.11 2.12
C LYS A 47 -2.36 5.78 0.66
N LEU A 48 -2.79 6.79 -0.10
CA LEU A 48 -3.10 6.65 -1.52
C LEU A 48 -1.85 6.27 -2.31
N THR A 49 -0.73 6.94 -2.07
CA THR A 49 0.56 6.60 -2.71
C THR A 49 0.98 5.17 -2.40
N ARG A 50 0.88 4.74 -1.14
CA ARG A 50 1.19 3.37 -0.73
C ARG A 50 0.29 2.35 -1.43
N TYR A 51 -1.01 2.60 -1.49
CA TYR A 51 -1.96 1.74 -2.20
C TYR A 51 -1.64 1.64 -3.69
N LEU A 52 -1.42 2.77 -4.37
CA LEU A 52 -1.11 2.80 -5.80
C LEU A 52 0.20 2.06 -6.10
N ASN A 53 1.26 2.30 -5.32
CA ASN A 53 2.52 1.55 -5.46
C ASN A 53 2.34 0.05 -5.19
N TRP A 54 1.55 -0.33 -4.18
CA TRP A 54 1.31 -1.73 -3.86
C TRP A 54 0.58 -2.48 -4.99
N ILE A 55 -0.34 -1.83 -5.71
CA ILE A 55 -0.97 -2.42 -6.91
C ILE A 55 -0.13 -2.28 -8.19
N GLY A 56 1.09 -1.75 -8.08
CA GLY A 56 2.05 -1.65 -9.19
C GLY A 56 1.96 -0.39 -10.05
N ILE A 57 1.38 0.71 -9.53
CA ILE A 57 1.36 2.02 -10.20
C ILE A 57 2.41 2.93 -9.55
N ASP A 58 3.47 3.28 -10.28
CA ASP A 58 4.60 4.07 -9.75
C ASP A 58 4.13 5.47 -9.34
N THR A 59 4.10 5.69 -8.02
CA THR A 59 3.48 6.85 -7.40
C THR A 59 4.40 7.52 -6.38
N ARG A 60 4.47 8.86 -6.41
CA ARG A 60 5.28 9.64 -5.46
C ARG A 60 4.55 10.87 -4.91
N VAL A 61 4.76 11.15 -3.62
CA VAL A 61 4.27 12.37 -2.95
C VAL A 61 5.31 13.49 -3.04
N PHE A 62 4.85 14.70 -3.35
CA PHE A 62 5.60 15.96 -3.33
C PHE A 62 4.97 16.89 -2.29
N ASN A 63 5.54 16.93 -1.08
CA ASN A 63 5.00 17.69 0.04
C ASN A 63 5.60 19.10 0.09
N VAL A 64 4.83 20.12 -0.31
CA VAL A 64 5.31 21.52 -0.34
C VAL A 64 5.75 22.03 1.03
N GLY A 65 5.24 21.45 2.11
CA GLY A 65 5.67 21.73 3.47
C GLY A 65 7.14 21.38 3.72
N GLU A 66 7.66 20.33 3.09
CA GLU A 66 9.08 19.91 3.15
C GLU A 66 9.98 20.83 2.34
N TYR A 67 9.55 21.23 1.15
CA TYR A 67 10.26 22.24 0.33
C TYR A 67 10.41 23.55 1.11
N ARG A 68 9.33 24.02 1.73
CA ARG A 68 9.36 25.23 2.58
C ARG A 68 10.29 25.09 3.78
N ARG A 69 10.34 23.94 4.46
CA ARG A 69 11.26 23.71 5.59
C ARG A 69 12.73 23.70 5.15
N LYS A 70 13.04 23.24 3.94
CA LYS A 70 14.40 23.27 3.38
C LYS A 70 14.79 24.67 2.88
N ALA A 71 13.83 25.43 2.35
CA ALA A 71 14.07 26.72 1.74
C ALA A 71 14.24 27.86 2.77
N THR A 72 13.71 27.73 3.98
CA THR A 72 13.76 28.81 4.96
C THR A 72 13.63 28.34 6.41
N GLU A 73 14.42 28.96 7.31
CA GLU A 73 14.28 28.88 8.77
C GLU A 73 13.45 30.04 9.34
N LEU A 74 12.91 30.92 8.48
CA LEU A 74 12.13 32.10 8.90
C LEU A 74 10.79 31.72 9.56
N TYR A 75 10.34 30.49 9.41
CA TYR A 75 9.14 30.00 10.08
C TYR A 75 9.40 29.86 11.58
N LYS A 76 8.79 30.75 12.37
CA LYS A 76 8.80 30.70 13.84
C LYS A 76 7.41 30.55 14.44
N THR A 77 6.42 31.20 13.82
CA THR A 77 5.02 31.25 14.28
C THR A 77 4.08 31.28 13.08
N HIS A 78 2.78 31.26 13.36
CA HIS A 78 1.70 31.44 12.39
C HIS A 78 1.82 32.72 11.54
N ASP A 79 2.60 33.73 11.95
CA ASP A 79 2.74 35.01 11.23
C ASP A 79 3.33 34.85 9.83
N PHE A 80 4.12 33.81 9.62
CA PHE A 80 4.61 33.42 8.29
C PHE A 80 3.47 33.07 7.32
N PHE A 81 2.30 32.67 7.83
CA PHE A 81 1.17 32.23 7.01
C PHE A 81 0.13 33.31 6.76
N ARG A 82 0.30 34.51 7.32
CA ARG A 82 -0.66 35.59 7.15
C ARG A 82 -0.83 35.97 5.66
N PRO A 83 -2.04 36.34 5.22
CA PRO A 83 -2.30 36.81 3.87
C PRO A 83 -1.54 38.08 3.48
N ASP A 84 -1.31 38.97 4.45
CA ASP A 84 -0.65 40.27 4.26
C ASP A 84 0.89 40.21 4.34
N ASN A 85 1.45 39.03 4.58
CA ASN A 85 2.89 38.81 4.61
C ASN A 85 3.41 38.48 3.19
N GLU A 86 3.69 39.52 2.40
CA GLU A 86 4.13 39.39 1.00
C GLU A 86 5.42 38.59 0.85
N GLU A 87 6.41 38.80 1.73
CA GLU A 87 7.68 38.07 1.70
C GLU A 87 7.46 36.56 1.89
N ALA A 88 6.70 36.18 2.92
CA ALA A 88 6.41 34.77 3.17
C ALA A 88 5.48 34.17 2.10
N MET A 89 4.59 34.97 1.50
CA MET A 89 3.78 34.54 0.37
C MET A 89 4.63 34.23 -0.86
N ASN A 90 5.63 35.06 -1.17
CA ASN A 90 6.58 34.84 -2.25
C ASN A 90 7.42 33.59 -2.03
N ILE A 91 7.92 33.37 -0.80
CA ILE A 91 8.66 32.15 -0.45
C ILE A 91 7.78 30.90 -0.63
N ARG A 92 6.53 30.93 -0.12
CA ARG A 92 5.58 29.80 -0.27
C ARG A 92 5.22 29.54 -1.73
N GLN A 93 5.07 30.59 -2.53
CA GLN A 93 4.81 30.47 -3.97
C GLN A 93 5.99 29.80 -4.67
N LYS A 94 7.23 30.24 -4.38
CA LYS A 94 8.44 29.64 -4.93
C LYS A 94 8.54 28.15 -4.57
N CYS A 95 8.36 27.79 -3.30
CA CYS A 95 8.40 26.39 -2.86
C CYS A 95 7.35 25.52 -3.57
N ALA A 96 6.18 26.07 -3.87
CA ALA A 96 5.14 25.35 -4.62
C ALA A 96 5.53 25.15 -6.10
N LEU A 97 6.20 26.14 -6.72
CA LEU A 97 6.71 26.02 -8.08
C LEU A 97 7.87 25.03 -8.16
N ASP A 98 8.84 25.10 -7.25
CA ASP A 98 9.97 24.16 -7.18
C ASP A 98 9.46 22.71 -7.06
N ALA A 99 8.48 22.47 -6.19
CA ALA A 99 7.85 21.15 -6.06
C ALA A 99 7.07 20.71 -7.32
N LEU A 100 6.47 21.65 -8.04
CA LEU A 100 5.74 21.40 -9.29
C LEU A 100 6.70 21.10 -10.46
N GLU A 101 7.88 21.71 -10.48
CA GLU A 101 8.94 21.40 -11.43
C GLU A 101 9.52 20.01 -11.17
N ASP A 102 9.86 19.70 -9.92
CA ASP A 102 10.38 18.39 -9.50
C ASP A 102 9.40 17.26 -9.83
N LEU A 103 8.09 17.46 -9.60
CA LEU A 103 7.10 16.43 -9.93
C LEU A 103 6.99 16.22 -11.44
N CYS A 104 7.10 17.27 -12.24
CA CYS A 104 7.08 17.14 -13.69
C CYS A 104 8.33 16.43 -14.21
N GLN A 105 9.52 16.74 -13.66
CA GLN A 105 10.76 16.04 -14.00
C GLN A 105 10.67 14.55 -13.64
N TRP A 106 10.09 14.23 -12.50
CA TRP A 106 9.92 12.84 -12.07
C TRP A 106 8.93 12.07 -12.97
N LEU A 107 7.79 12.67 -13.35
CA LEU A 107 6.86 12.06 -14.31
C LEU A 107 7.49 11.87 -15.69
N GLN A 108 8.34 12.81 -16.14
CA GLN A 108 9.12 12.65 -17.38
C GLN A 108 10.15 11.52 -17.29
N GLY A 109 10.63 11.22 -16.08
CA GLY A 109 11.53 10.11 -15.79
C GLY A 109 10.86 8.72 -15.75
N GLY A 110 9.55 8.64 -15.99
CA GLY A 110 8.80 7.38 -16.05
C GLY A 110 7.79 7.16 -14.93
N GLY A 111 7.69 8.07 -13.97
CA GLY A 111 6.65 8.00 -12.93
C GLY A 111 5.24 8.13 -13.51
N GLU A 112 4.26 7.45 -12.91
CA GLU A 112 2.89 7.38 -13.45
C GLU A 112 1.93 8.34 -12.74
N VAL A 113 2.06 8.46 -11.41
CA VAL A 113 1.19 9.31 -10.58
C VAL A 113 1.97 10.17 -9.61
N ALA A 114 1.81 11.49 -9.68
CA ALA A 114 2.41 12.42 -8.72
C ALA A 114 1.33 12.99 -7.79
N VAL A 115 1.54 12.90 -6.47
CA VAL A 115 0.64 13.49 -5.47
C VAL A 115 1.23 14.81 -4.96
N PHE A 116 0.64 15.93 -5.35
CA PHE A 116 1.03 17.28 -4.91
C PHE A 116 0.33 17.65 -3.60
N ASP A 117 1.01 17.46 -2.47
CA ASP A 117 0.47 17.69 -1.12
C ASP A 117 0.76 19.12 -0.63
N ALA A 118 -0.26 19.98 -0.76
CA ALA A 118 -0.29 21.34 -0.24
C ALA A 118 -1.74 21.74 0.15
N THR A 119 -1.94 22.96 0.65
CA THR A 119 -3.29 23.45 0.99
C THR A 119 -4.12 23.76 -0.25
N ASN A 120 -3.54 24.41 -1.27
CA ASN A 120 -4.18 24.74 -2.56
C ASN A 120 -5.60 25.33 -2.41
N THR A 121 -5.78 26.18 -1.40
CA THR A 121 -7.09 26.66 -0.93
C THR A 121 -7.70 27.76 -1.79
N SER A 122 -6.93 28.46 -2.63
CA SER A 122 -7.46 29.48 -3.54
C SER A 122 -7.66 28.95 -4.96
N ARG A 123 -8.68 29.48 -5.66
CA ARG A 123 -8.95 29.14 -7.06
C ARG A 123 -7.80 29.51 -7.97
N ALA A 124 -7.21 30.69 -7.77
CA ALA A 124 -6.06 31.15 -8.55
C ALA A 124 -4.88 30.15 -8.50
N ARG A 125 -4.61 29.56 -7.32
CA ARG A 125 -3.55 28.54 -7.19
C ARG A 125 -3.92 27.26 -7.94
N ARG A 126 -5.15 26.78 -7.80
CA ARG A 126 -5.61 25.56 -8.48
C ARG A 126 -5.62 25.72 -9.99
N GLN A 127 -6.07 26.86 -10.50
CA GLN A 127 -6.04 27.16 -11.93
C GLN A 127 -4.60 27.18 -12.46
N MET A 128 -3.66 27.81 -11.74
CA MET A 128 -2.24 27.78 -12.12
C MET A 128 -1.69 26.36 -12.22
N ILE A 129 -1.99 25.50 -11.23
CA ILE A 129 -1.58 24.09 -11.26
C ILE A 129 -2.24 23.35 -12.43
N PHE A 130 -3.54 23.57 -12.67
CA PHE A 130 -4.27 22.95 -13.77
C PHE A 130 -3.71 23.36 -15.14
N ASP A 131 -3.46 24.65 -15.35
CA ASP A 131 -2.88 25.16 -16.60
C ASP A 131 -1.46 24.63 -16.81
N TYR A 132 -0.68 24.49 -15.73
CA TYR A 132 0.66 23.93 -15.80
C TYR A 132 0.65 22.43 -16.12
N CYS A 133 -0.09 21.62 -15.35
CA CYS A 133 -0.12 20.18 -15.53
C CYS A 133 -0.89 19.77 -16.80
N THR A 134 -2.14 20.21 -16.93
CA THR A 134 -3.02 19.84 -18.04
C THR A 134 -2.70 20.65 -19.29
N GLY A 135 -2.59 21.98 -19.18
CA GLY A 135 -2.41 22.86 -20.34
C GLY A 135 -1.03 22.74 -20.98
N LYS A 136 0.04 22.87 -20.17
CA LYS A 136 1.43 22.86 -20.67
C LYS A 136 1.99 21.44 -20.85
N HIS A 137 1.71 20.54 -19.91
CA HIS A 137 2.30 19.20 -19.90
C HIS A 137 1.39 18.07 -20.39
N SER A 138 0.10 18.36 -20.67
CA SER A 138 -0.89 17.34 -21.09
C SER A 138 -1.07 16.18 -20.10
N TYR A 139 -0.76 16.41 -18.81
CA TYR A 139 -1.04 15.46 -17.74
C TYR A 139 -2.52 15.51 -17.35
N LYS A 140 -3.05 14.40 -16.84
CA LYS A 140 -4.37 14.39 -16.20
C LYS A 140 -4.25 15.03 -14.82
N THR A 141 -5.12 15.96 -14.47
CA THR A 141 -5.12 16.59 -13.14
C THR A 141 -6.38 16.19 -12.38
N PHE A 142 -6.22 15.68 -11.16
CA PHE A 142 -7.32 15.24 -10.29
C PHE A 142 -7.21 15.86 -8.91
N PHE A 143 -8.20 16.65 -8.49
CA PHE A 143 -8.17 17.31 -7.18
C PHE A 143 -8.84 16.46 -6.10
N VAL A 144 -8.18 16.35 -4.94
CA VAL A 144 -8.71 15.67 -3.75
C VAL A 144 -8.85 16.69 -2.63
N GLU A 145 -10.07 17.18 -2.43
CA GLU A 145 -10.38 18.14 -1.38
C GLU A 145 -10.87 17.43 -0.11
N SER A 146 -10.20 17.71 1.01
CA SER A 146 -10.67 17.30 2.32
C SER A 146 -11.21 18.49 3.11
N LEU A 147 -12.52 18.42 3.38
CA LEU A 147 -13.27 19.43 4.09
C LEU A 147 -13.78 18.82 5.40
N CYS A 148 -13.35 19.37 6.53
CA CYS A 148 -13.87 19.00 7.84
C CYS A 148 -14.29 20.27 8.58
N THR A 149 -15.55 20.31 8.99
CA THR A 149 -16.12 21.39 9.82
C THR A 149 -16.27 20.99 11.28
N ASP A 150 -16.12 19.71 11.61
CA ASP A 150 -16.18 19.22 12.99
C ASP A 150 -14.94 19.70 13.78
N PRO A 151 -15.12 20.51 14.85
CA PRO A 151 -14.01 21.01 15.66
C PRO A 151 -13.29 19.94 16.47
N LEU A 152 -13.97 18.87 16.88
CA LEU A 152 -13.38 17.76 17.65
C LEU A 152 -12.38 17.00 16.78
N ILE A 153 -12.77 16.69 15.55
CA ILE A 153 -11.91 16.04 14.57
C ILE A 153 -10.66 16.90 14.29
N VAL A 154 -10.86 18.20 14.08
CA VAL A 154 -9.76 19.13 13.79
C VAL A 154 -8.80 19.21 14.96
N GLU A 155 -9.29 19.32 16.19
CA GLU A 155 -8.45 19.36 17.38
C GLU A 155 -7.68 18.06 17.59
N ALA A 156 -8.32 16.90 17.40
CA ALA A 156 -7.65 15.60 17.44
C ALA A 156 -6.49 15.53 16.43
N ASN A 157 -6.73 15.91 15.17
CA ASN A 157 -5.69 15.92 14.13
C ASN A 157 -4.52 16.86 14.45
N ILE A 158 -4.77 17.99 15.11
CA ILE A 158 -3.70 18.92 15.53
C ILE A 158 -2.85 18.24 16.61
N ARG A 159 -3.49 17.69 17.64
CA ARG A 159 -2.82 17.09 18.80
C ARG A 159 -2.07 15.80 18.48
N GLU A 160 -2.57 14.99 17.54
CA GLU A 160 -1.92 13.73 17.18
C GLU A 160 -0.73 13.94 16.24
N VAL A 161 -0.88 14.84 15.25
CA VAL A 161 -0.01 14.85 14.07
C VAL A 161 0.80 16.13 13.91
N LYS A 162 0.31 17.27 14.45
CA LYS A 162 0.91 18.59 14.17
C LYS A 162 1.80 19.09 15.29
N VAL A 163 1.43 18.85 16.55
CA VAL A 163 2.28 19.21 17.69
C VAL A 163 3.58 18.40 17.76
N THR A 164 3.64 17.25 17.10
CA THR A 164 4.83 16.40 16.98
C THR A 164 5.61 16.63 15.68
N SER A 165 5.16 17.58 14.85
CA SER A 165 5.82 17.87 13.57
C SER A 165 7.07 18.73 13.74
N PRO A 166 8.01 18.73 12.77
CA PRO A 166 9.21 19.54 12.83
C PRO A 166 8.96 21.04 13.02
N ASP A 167 7.79 21.53 12.60
CA ASP A 167 7.36 22.93 12.74
C ASP A 167 7.16 23.34 14.23
N TYR A 168 7.04 22.40 15.17
CA TYR A 168 6.66 22.68 16.57
C TYR A 168 7.54 22.00 17.63
N MET A 169 8.70 21.45 17.25
CA MET A 169 9.55 20.67 18.18
C MET A 169 10.01 21.45 19.41
N ASP A 170 10.24 22.75 19.27
CA ASP A 170 10.73 23.62 20.36
C ASP A 170 9.59 24.36 21.10
N MET A 171 8.34 24.04 20.80
CA MET A 171 7.15 24.67 21.39
C MET A 171 6.44 23.68 22.32
N ASN A 172 5.96 24.15 23.48
CA ASN A 172 5.11 23.28 24.30
C ASN A 172 3.79 22.97 23.57
N LYS A 173 3.15 21.87 23.93
CA LYS A 173 2.00 21.34 23.18
C LYS A 173 0.81 22.29 23.12
N ASP A 174 0.53 23.03 24.19
CA ASP A 174 -0.64 23.92 24.24
C ASP A 174 -0.41 25.19 23.42
N ASP A 175 0.80 25.76 23.48
CA ASP A 175 1.20 26.87 22.62
C ASP A 175 1.21 26.46 21.14
N ALA A 176 1.68 25.24 20.83
CA ALA A 176 1.67 24.70 19.48
C ALA A 176 0.25 24.55 18.93
N VAL A 177 -0.70 24.10 19.75
CA VAL A 177 -2.13 24.04 19.39
C VAL A 177 -2.67 25.45 19.12
N SER A 178 -2.36 26.41 19.99
CA SER A 178 -2.80 27.81 19.86
C SER A 178 -2.26 28.46 18.58
N ASP A 179 -0.96 28.33 18.32
CA ASP A 179 -0.32 28.82 17.09
C ASP A 179 -0.93 28.17 15.84
N PHE A 180 -1.13 26.85 15.87
CA PHE A 180 -1.70 26.12 14.73
C PHE A 180 -3.16 26.52 14.45
N LYS A 181 -3.97 26.81 15.49
CA LYS A 181 -5.33 27.32 15.32
C LYS A 181 -5.33 28.68 14.61
N LYS A 182 -4.42 29.59 14.98
CA LYS A 182 -4.25 30.88 14.29
C LYS A 182 -3.76 30.70 12.84
N ARG A 183 -2.85 29.75 12.62
CA ARG A 183 -2.42 29.37 11.26
C ARG A 183 -3.59 28.90 10.40
N ILE A 184 -4.51 28.09 10.93
CA ILE A 184 -5.72 27.67 10.21
C ILE A 184 -6.56 28.90 9.84
N HIS A 185 -6.77 29.81 10.78
CA HIS A 185 -7.54 31.04 10.56
C HIS A 185 -7.00 31.88 9.39
N HIS A 186 -5.68 31.98 9.26
CA HIS A 186 -5.06 32.67 8.12
C HIS A 186 -5.42 32.07 6.76
N TYR A 187 -5.60 30.75 6.68
CA TYR A 187 -6.06 30.09 5.45
C TYR A 187 -7.57 30.20 5.24
N GLU A 188 -8.37 30.23 6.31
CA GLU A 188 -9.83 30.37 6.23
C GLU A 188 -10.24 31.68 5.56
N MET A 189 -9.51 32.78 5.82
CA MET A 189 -9.78 34.10 5.22
C MET A 189 -9.72 34.10 3.69
N LEU A 190 -8.99 33.17 3.07
CA LEU A 190 -8.77 33.10 1.61
C LEU A 190 -9.27 31.78 1.01
N TYR A 191 -9.98 30.96 1.77
CA TYR A 191 -10.35 29.63 1.32
C TYR A 191 -11.55 29.67 0.38
N GLU A 192 -11.34 29.16 -0.82
CA GLU A 192 -12.34 28.98 -1.85
C GLU A 192 -12.46 27.47 -2.14
N ALA A 193 -13.46 26.82 -1.55
CA ALA A 193 -13.70 25.39 -1.78
C ALA A 193 -13.95 25.08 -3.27
N LEU A 194 -13.70 23.83 -3.69
CA LEU A 194 -14.08 23.40 -5.04
C LEU A 194 -15.59 23.49 -5.21
N ASP A 195 -16.04 23.94 -6.38
CA ASP A 195 -17.45 24.20 -6.64
C ASP A 195 -17.86 23.63 -8.00
N GLU A 196 -19.04 23.02 -8.07
CA GLU A 196 -19.52 22.31 -9.27
C GLU A 196 -19.76 23.26 -10.45
N GLU A 197 -20.09 24.53 -10.21
CA GLU A 197 -20.34 25.51 -11.25
C GLU A 197 -19.06 26.24 -11.67
N HIS A 198 -18.27 26.69 -10.68
CA HIS A 198 -17.04 27.44 -10.95
C HIS A 198 -15.90 26.54 -11.45
N ASP A 199 -15.76 25.34 -10.89
CA ASP A 199 -14.69 24.38 -11.20
C ASP A 199 -15.20 23.22 -12.09
N LYS A 200 -16.29 23.44 -12.84
CA LYS A 200 -17.01 22.41 -13.62
C LYS A 200 -16.15 21.60 -14.61
N GLU A 201 -15.06 22.20 -15.10
CA GLU A 201 -14.14 21.56 -16.05
C GLU A 201 -13.05 20.73 -15.36
N MET A 202 -12.88 20.87 -14.04
CA MET A 202 -11.87 20.14 -13.26
C MET A 202 -12.41 18.78 -12.81
N SER A 203 -11.55 17.76 -12.85
CA SER A 203 -11.83 16.44 -12.27
C SER A 203 -11.50 16.45 -10.78
N PHE A 204 -12.46 16.11 -9.91
CA PHE A 204 -12.22 16.15 -8.46
C PHE A 204 -13.10 15.23 -7.62
N ILE A 205 -12.65 15.00 -6.39
CA ILE A 205 -13.43 14.45 -5.28
C ILE A 205 -13.35 15.40 -4.08
N LYS A 206 -14.50 15.69 -3.48
CA LYS A 206 -14.62 16.38 -2.19
C LYS A 206 -15.05 15.38 -1.13
N ILE A 207 -14.29 15.30 -0.06
CA ILE A 207 -14.52 14.42 1.08
C ILE A 207 -14.93 15.29 2.27
N TYR A 208 -16.15 15.08 2.76
CA TYR A 208 -16.72 15.83 3.87
C TYR A 208 -16.57 15.03 5.16
N ASN A 209 -16.10 15.69 6.23
CA ASN A 209 -16.03 15.18 7.60
C ASN A 209 -15.47 13.74 7.66
N GLN A 210 -14.29 13.52 7.08
CA GLN A 210 -13.60 12.22 7.09
C GLN A 210 -14.39 11.05 6.46
N GLY A 211 -15.27 11.34 5.50
CA GLY A 211 -15.93 10.33 4.69
C GLY A 211 -17.44 10.19 4.90
N GLU A 212 -18.07 11.10 5.66
CA GLU A 212 -19.53 11.12 5.81
C GLU A 212 -20.26 11.34 4.48
N LYS A 213 -19.67 12.17 3.60
CA LYS A 213 -20.22 12.48 2.28
C LYS A 213 -19.10 12.68 1.28
N TYR A 214 -19.37 12.28 0.05
CA TYR A 214 -18.49 12.47 -1.09
C TYR A 214 -19.22 13.22 -2.20
N LEU A 215 -18.52 14.08 -2.91
CA LEU A 215 -18.97 14.70 -4.16
C LEU A 215 -17.86 14.47 -5.18
N VAL A 216 -18.20 13.87 -6.32
CA VAL A 216 -17.24 13.49 -7.35
C VAL A 216 -17.64 14.16 -8.67
N ASN A 217 -16.71 14.86 -9.31
CA ASN A 217 -16.93 15.53 -10.59
C ASN A 217 -15.96 15.01 -11.65
N ARG A 218 -16.50 14.71 -12.85
CA ARG A 218 -15.76 14.39 -14.08
C ARG A 218 -14.57 13.42 -13.91
N VAL A 219 -14.80 12.21 -13.39
CA VAL A 219 -13.74 11.19 -13.31
C VAL A 219 -13.25 10.81 -14.71
N GLN A 220 -11.93 10.82 -14.92
CA GLN A 220 -11.27 10.52 -16.19
C GLN A 220 -10.33 9.33 -16.06
N GLY A 221 -10.65 8.24 -16.77
CA GLY A 221 -9.81 7.05 -16.86
C GLY A 221 -9.73 6.21 -15.59
N HIS A 222 -8.96 5.13 -15.67
CA HIS A 222 -8.96 4.09 -14.65
C HIS A 222 -8.30 4.54 -13.34
N VAL A 223 -7.18 5.28 -13.39
CA VAL A 223 -6.46 5.73 -12.18
C VAL A 223 -7.37 6.58 -11.29
N GLN A 224 -8.05 7.58 -11.84
CA GLN A 224 -8.95 8.43 -11.06
C GLN A 224 -10.12 7.65 -10.46
N SER A 225 -10.70 6.69 -11.19
CA SER A 225 -11.75 5.82 -10.64
C SER A 225 -11.27 4.97 -9.46
N ARG A 226 -10.03 4.44 -9.52
CA ARG A 226 -9.40 3.71 -8.41
C ARG A 226 -9.11 4.61 -7.22
N VAL A 227 -8.64 5.83 -7.47
CA VAL A 227 -8.42 6.84 -6.42
C VAL A 227 -9.73 7.14 -5.68
N VAL A 228 -10.82 7.39 -6.42
CA VAL A 228 -12.15 7.62 -5.83
C VAL A 228 -12.59 6.41 -5.00
N TYR A 229 -12.53 5.21 -5.58
CA TYR A 229 -12.90 3.98 -4.90
C TYR A 229 -12.11 3.76 -3.60
N TYR A 230 -10.79 3.96 -3.64
CA TYR A 230 -9.93 3.83 -2.46
C TYR A 230 -10.29 4.86 -1.37
N LEU A 231 -10.41 6.14 -1.74
CA LEU A 231 -10.73 7.22 -0.80
C LEU A 231 -12.11 7.08 -0.15
N MET A 232 -13.05 6.39 -0.81
CA MET A 232 -14.36 6.06 -0.26
C MET A 232 -14.35 4.90 0.73
N ASN A 233 -13.29 4.10 0.79
CA ASN A 233 -13.19 2.93 1.66
C ASN A 233 -12.22 3.11 2.84
N ILE A 234 -11.38 4.15 2.84
CA ILE A 234 -10.49 4.44 3.97
C ILE A 234 -11.23 5.22 5.07
N HIS A 235 -10.86 4.97 6.31
CA HIS A 235 -11.23 5.79 7.45
C HIS A 235 -10.04 5.97 8.42
N VAL A 236 -10.13 6.99 9.27
CA VAL A 236 -9.08 7.36 10.24
C VAL A 236 -9.38 6.89 11.67
N LEU A 237 -10.46 6.16 11.88
CA LEU A 237 -10.80 5.65 13.22
C LEU A 237 -9.67 4.72 13.72
N PRO A 238 -9.22 4.88 14.98
CA PRO A 238 -8.27 3.96 15.60
C PRO A 238 -8.78 2.53 15.53
N ARG A 239 -7.92 1.62 15.08
CA ARG A 239 -8.25 0.20 14.93
C ARG A 239 -7.00 -0.67 15.01
N THR A 240 -7.21 -1.96 15.18
CA THR A 240 -6.12 -2.93 15.19
C THR A 240 -6.41 -4.07 14.21
N ILE A 241 -5.43 -4.38 13.37
CA ILE A 241 -5.46 -5.53 12.48
C ILE A 241 -4.52 -6.58 13.06
N PHE A 242 -5.03 -7.79 13.30
CA PHE A 242 -4.24 -8.93 13.74
C PHE A 242 -4.00 -9.82 12.53
N LEU A 243 -2.76 -10.15 12.23
CA LEU A 243 -2.38 -11.03 11.14
C LEU A 243 -1.63 -12.22 11.72
N THR A 244 -2.05 -13.42 11.37
CA THR A 244 -1.32 -14.63 11.72
C THR A 244 -1.45 -15.66 10.63
N ARG A 245 -0.53 -16.61 10.61
CA ARG A 245 -0.67 -17.80 9.78
C ARG A 245 -1.62 -18.78 10.46
N HIS A 246 -2.11 -19.76 9.69
CA HIS A 246 -2.62 -20.98 10.29
C HIS A 246 -1.58 -21.60 11.25
N GLY A 247 -2.06 -22.41 12.21
CA GLY A 247 -1.19 -23.28 12.97
C GLY A 247 -0.36 -24.19 12.06
N GLU A 248 0.75 -24.69 12.57
CA GLU A 248 1.60 -25.64 11.85
C GLU A 248 0.76 -26.79 11.27
N SER A 249 1.01 -27.15 10.01
CA SER A 249 0.28 -28.19 9.29
C SER A 249 1.16 -29.41 9.04
N ALA A 250 0.55 -30.55 8.72
CA ALA A 250 1.29 -31.78 8.39
C ALA A 250 2.27 -31.60 7.21
N MET A 251 1.94 -30.76 6.24
CA MET A 251 2.85 -30.42 5.14
C MET A 251 3.98 -29.48 5.57
N ASN A 252 3.80 -28.67 6.62
CA ASN A 252 4.91 -27.90 7.18
C ASN A 252 5.93 -28.83 7.85
N GLU A 253 5.48 -29.83 8.62
CA GLU A 253 6.35 -30.81 9.29
C GLU A 253 7.22 -31.61 8.31
N THR A 254 6.75 -31.80 7.09
CA THR A 254 7.46 -32.54 6.02
C THR A 254 8.12 -31.61 4.98
N GLY A 255 8.04 -30.29 5.19
CA GLY A 255 8.63 -29.27 4.33
C GLY A 255 8.06 -29.14 2.92
N ARG A 256 6.82 -29.59 2.72
CA ARG A 256 6.09 -29.51 1.46
C ARG A 256 5.36 -28.18 1.32
N ILE A 257 5.41 -27.58 0.13
CA ILE A 257 4.70 -26.32 -0.18
C ILE A 257 3.29 -26.58 -0.71
N GLY A 258 2.39 -25.61 -0.59
CA GLY A 258 1.03 -25.69 -1.13
C GLY A 258 0.12 -26.67 -0.38
N GLY A 259 -0.76 -27.33 -1.13
CA GLY A 259 -1.70 -28.35 -0.68
C GLY A 259 -2.78 -27.86 0.28
N ASP A 260 -3.53 -28.81 0.84
CA ASP A 260 -4.62 -28.56 1.80
C ASP A 260 -4.61 -29.51 3.00
N SER A 261 -3.41 -29.72 3.58
CA SER A 261 -3.28 -30.59 4.75
C SER A 261 -3.91 -29.99 6.02
N GLU A 262 -4.23 -30.88 6.95
CA GLU A 262 -4.72 -30.55 8.29
C GLU A 262 -3.62 -29.97 9.22
N LEU A 263 -4.05 -29.45 10.37
CA LEU A 263 -3.13 -29.02 11.43
C LEU A 263 -2.35 -30.19 12.05
N SER A 264 -1.08 -29.96 12.34
CA SER A 264 -0.26 -30.83 13.19
C SER A 264 -0.75 -30.78 14.64
N ASN A 265 -0.16 -31.62 15.51
CA ASN A 265 -0.43 -31.54 16.95
C ASN A 265 -0.06 -30.17 17.54
N LYS A 266 1.07 -29.60 17.11
CA LYS A 266 1.50 -28.26 17.53
C LYS A 266 0.60 -27.17 16.92
N GLY A 267 0.15 -27.34 15.67
CA GLY A 267 -0.83 -26.46 15.07
C GLY A 267 -2.15 -26.39 15.84
N LYS A 268 -2.64 -27.52 16.35
CA LYS A 268 -3.83 -27.58 17.22
C LYS A 268 -3.60 -26.90 18.57
N GLN A 269 -2.41 -27.05 19.16
CA GLN A 269 -2.04 -26.32 20.39
C GLN A 269 -2.02 -24.81 20.15
N PHE A 270 -1.45 -24.37 19.03
CA PHE A 270 -1.48 -22.96 18.64
C PHE A 270 -2.91 -22.44 18.43
N ALA A 271 -3.77 -23.19 17.75
CA ALA A 271 -5.18 -22.80 17.55
C ALA A 271 -5.91 -22.58 18.88
N ASN A 272 -5.69 -23.45 19.86
CA ASN A 272 -6.23 -23.29 21.21
C ASN A 272 -5.64 -22.07 21.93
N GLY A 273 -4.32 -21.86 21.83
CA GLY A 273 -3.65 -20.68 22.39
C GLY A 273 -4.14 -19.37 21.76
N LEU A 274 -4.41 -19.37 20.44
CA LEU A 274 -4.94 -18.22 19.71
C LEU A 274 -6.37 -17.89 20.17
N ALA A 275 -7.22 -18.90 20.38
CA ALA A 275 -8.56 -18.70 20.92
C ALA A 275 -8.51 -18.07 22.33
N GLN A 276 -7.62 -18.57 23.20
CA GLN A 276 -7.41 -18.00 24.54
C GLN A 276 -6.88 -16.57 24.48
N PHE A 277 -5.92 -16.29 23.59
CA PHE A 277 -5.39 -14.95 23.36
C PHE A 277 -6.52 -13.98 22.96
N VAL A 278 -7.37 -14.34 22.00
CA VAL A 278 -8.49 -13.50 21.58
C VAL A 278 -9.49 -13.23 22.71
N GLU A 279 -9.80 -14.24 23.52
CA GLU A 279 -10.68 -14.10 24.68
C GLU A 279 -10.08 -13.17 25.75
N GLN A 280 -8.78 -13.29 26.02
CA GLN A 280 -8.06 -12.48 27.00
C GLN A 280 -7.92 -11.01 26.57
N GLU A 281 -7.61 -10.76 25.30
CA GLU A 281 -7.51 -9.40 24.75
C GLU A 281 -8.89 -8.70 24.70
N ASN A 282 -9.99 -9.46 24.73
CA ASN A 282 -11.37 -8.96 24.74
C ASN A 282 -11.62 -7.88 23.68
N ILE A 283 -11.22 -8.19 22.44
CA ILE A 283 -11.19 -7.22 21.33
C ILE A 283 -12.63 -6.89 20.90
N PRO A 284 -13.06 -5.61 20.98
CA PRO A 284 -14.43 -5.23 20.64
C PRO A 284 -14.70 -5.38 19.14
N ASN A 285 -15.89 -5.89 18.80
CA ASN A 285 -16.37 -6.05 17.42
C ASN A 285 -15.40 -6.82 16.50
N LEU A 286 -14.60 -7.74 17.04
CA LEU A 286 -13.64 -8.51 16.27
C LEU A 286 -14.34 -9.33 15.18
N ARG A 287 -13.85 -9.22 13.94
CA ARG A 287 -14.18 -10.15 12.84
C ARG A 287 -12.98 -11.03 12.55
N VAL A 288 -13.23 -12.30 12.22
CA VAL A 288 -12.17 -13.26 11.88
C VAL A 288 -12.29 -13.67 10.43
N TRP A 289 -11.23 -13.48 9.66
CA TRP A 289 -11.15 -13.92 8.27
C TRP A 289 -10.16 -15.05 8.13
N THR A 290 -10.55 -16.00 7.29
CA THR A 290 -9.74 -17.18 6.95
C THR A 290 -9.71 -17.36 5.44
N SER A 291 -8.78 -18.20 4.97
CA SER A 291 -8.90 -18.73 3.62
C SER A 291 -9.97 -19.83 3.57
N LEU A 292 -10.11 -20.50 2.41
CA LEU A 292 -10.93 -21.71 2.31
C LEU A 292 -10.14 -22.98 2.68
N MET A 293 -8.84 -22.87 2.90
CA MET A 293 -7.98 -24.03 3.17
C MET A 293 -8.17 -24.53 4.61
N ARG A 294 -8.25 -25.84 4.75
CA ARG A 294 -8.57 -26.58 5.98
C ARG A 294 -7.79 -26.09 7.19
N ARG A 295 -6.47 -25.90 7.04
CA ARG A 295 -5.58 -25.41 8.11
C ARG A 295 -5.95 -24.04 8.69
N THR A 296 -6.44 -23.09 7.88
CA THR A 296 -6.87 -21.77 8.42
C THR A 296 -8.22 -21.87 9.11
N VAL A 297 -9.14 -22.66 8.55
CA VAL A 297 -10.47 -22.93 9.09
C VAL A 297 -10.37 -23.64 10.45
N GLU A 298 -9.54 -24.68 10.55
CA GLU A 298 -9.27 -25.38 11.80
C GLU A 298 -8.65 -24.46 12.85
N THR A 299 -7.71 -23.60 12.46
CA THR A 299 -7.06 -22.64 13.38
C THR A 299 -8.07 -21.66 13.98
N ALA A 300 -9.05 -21.21 13.19
CA ALA A 300 -10.08 -20.29 13.64
C ALA A 300 -11.18 -20.96 14.49
N GLY A 301 -11.24 -22.30 14.53
CA GLY A 301 -12.38 -23.06 15.06
C GLY A 301 -12.77 -22.71 16.50
N GLY A 302 -11.78 -22.45 17.36
CA GLY A 302 -11.99 -22.13 18.77
C GLY A 302 -12.32 -20.65 19.07
N ILE A 303 -12.22 -19.74 18.10
CA ILE A 303 -12.37 -18.30 18.36
C ILE A 303 -13.86 -17.92 18.43
N SER A 304 -14.29 -17.27 19.50
CA SER A 304 -15.68 -16.81 19.66
C SER A 304 -15.95 -15.45 18.99
N ALA A 305 -15.85 -15.42 17.66
CA ALA A 305 -16.16 -14.25 16.83
C ALA A 305 -16.78 -14.66 15.49
N PRO A 306 -17.51 -13.76 14.79
CA PRO A 306 -17.98 -14.00 13.43
C PRO A 306 -16.82 -14.33 12.50
N LYS A 307 -16.96 -15.44 11.75
CA LYS A 307 -15.93 -15.96 10.84
C LYS A 307 -16.39 -15.85 9.41
N GLU A 308 -15.50 -15.39 8.54
CA GLU A 308 -15.70 -15.32 7.10
C GLU A 308 -14.57 -16.02 6.36
N HIS A 309 -14.92 -16.72 5.29
CA HIS A 309 -13.99 -17.48 4.48
C HIS A 309 -13.83 -16.81 3.12
N TRP A 310 -12.61 -16.40 2.81
CA TRP A 310 -12.28 -15.67 1.59
C TRP A 310 -11.40 -16.54 0.70
N LYS A 311 -11.88 -16.92 -0.49
CA LYS A 311 -11.06 -17.62 -1.48
C LYS A 311 -9.80 -16.81 -1.84
N ALA A 312 -9.92 -15.48 -1.87
CA ALA A 312 -8.81 -14.57 -2.11
C ALA A 312 -7.70 -14.65 -1.04
N LEU A 313 -7.95 -15.25 0.12
CA LEU A 313 -6.95 -15.49 1.16
C LEU A 313 -6.27 -16.87 1.07
N ASN A 314 -6.59 -17.70 0.08
CA ASN A 314 -5.88 -18.96 -0.16
C ASN A 314 -4.38 -18.70 -0.43
N GLU A 315 -3.52 -19.64 -0.01
CA GLU A 315 -2.07 -19.56 -0.26
C GLU A 315 -1.76 -19.39 -1.75
N ILE A 316 -0.57 -18.87 -2.05
CA ILE A 316 -0.07 -18.81 -3.42
C ILE A 316 -0.10 -20.19 -4.08
N ASP A 317 -0.63 -20.26 -5.30
CA ASP A 317 -0.66 -21.50 -6.08
C ASP A 317 0.73 -21.81 -6.65
N ALA A 318 1.34 -22.92 -6.24
CA ALA A 318 2.64 -23.36 -6.74
C ALA A 318 2.55 -24.18 -8.04
N GLY A 319 1.36 -24.35 -8.62
CA GLY A 319 1.13 -25.03 -9.89
C GLY A 319 1.70 -26.45 -9.90
N VAL A 320 2.57 -26.75 -10.87
CA VAL A 320 3.24 -28.06 -10.97
C VAL A 320 4.13 -28.42 -9.76
N CYS A 321 4.44 -27.46 -8.90
CA CYS A 321 5.24 -27.64 -7.69
C CYS A 321 4.41 -27.82 -6.41
N GLU A 322 3.07 -27.86 -6.52
CA GLU A 322 2.19 -28.14 -5.39
C GLU A 322 2.52 -29.49 -4.74
N GLY A 323 2.65 -29.49 -3.41
CA GLY A 323 2.94 -30.70 -2.64
C GLY A 323 4.41 -31.10 -2.61
N LEU A 324 5.32 -30.41 -3.30
CA LEU A 324 6.74 -30.76 -3.34
C LEU A 324 7.56 -30.09 -2.22
N THR A 325 8.69 -30.69 -1.84
CA THR A 325 9.73 -30.02 -1.06
C THR A 325 10.63 -29.17 -1.95
N TYR A 326 11.40 -28.24 -1.39
CA TYR A 326 12.36 -27.46 -2.18
C TYR A 326 13.44 -28.32 -2.85
N LYS A 327 13.83 -29.45 -2.22
CA LYS A 327 14.76 -30.42 -2.80
C LYS A 327 14.13 -31.11 -4.01
N GLU A 328 12.90 -31.61 -3.87
CA GLU A 328 12.16 -32.22 -4.99
C GLU A 328 11.99 -31.22 -6.16
N ILE A 329 11.76 -29.93 -5.86
CA ILE A 329 11.68 -28.87 -6.87
C ILE A 329 13.04 -28.64 -7.55
N GLN A 330 14.13 -28.56 -6.80
CA GLN A 330 15.48 -28.42 -7.37
C GLN A 330 15.87 -29.63 -8.24
N ASP A 331 15.50 -30.84 -7.83
CA ASP A 331 15.83 -32.07 -8.55
C ASP A 331 14.98 -32.24 -9.82
N THR A 332 13.72 -31.80 -9.80
CA THR A 332 12.77 -31.98 -10.91
C THR A 332 12.71 -30.77 -11.86
N TYR A 333 12.81 -29.55 -11.32
CA TYR A 333 12.65 -28.29 -12.04
C TYR A 333 13.76 -27.27 -11.67
N PRO A 334 15.05 -27.59 -11.93
CA PRO A 334 16.18 -26.76 -11.52
C PRO A 334 16.16 -25.35 -12.13
N GLU A 335 15.78 -25.23 -13.40
CA GLU A 335 15.68 -23.93 -14.10
C GLU A 335 14.61 -23.04 -13.46
N GLU A 336 13.43 -23.62 -13.17
CA GLU A 336 12.33 -22.93 -12.51
C GLU A 336 12.69 -22.48 -11.09
N PHE A 337 13.44 -23.31 -10.34
CA PHE A 337 13.90 -22.94 -9.01
C PHE A 337 14.90 -21.78 -9.05
N ALA A 338 15.81 -21.76 -10.02
CA ALA A 338 16.76 -20.66 -10.24
C ALA A 338 16.05 -19.38 -10.70
N ASN A 339 15.16 -19.46 -11.69
CA ASN A 339 14.37 -18.33 -12.18
C ASN A 339 13.56 -17.67 -11.06
N ARG A 340 12.94 -18.47 -10.20
CA ARG A 340 12.22 -17.97 -9.03
C ARG A 340 13.12 -17.31 -7.99
N ASP A 341 14.34 -17.78 -7.82
CA ASP A 341 15.28 -17.15 -6.89
C ASP A 341 15.83 -15.82 -7.43
N ALA A 342 15.98 -15.71 -8.75
CA ALA A 342 16.43 -14.50 -9.43
C ALA A 342 15.39 -13.37 -9.39
N ASP A 343 14.11 -13.68 -9.65
CA ASP A 343 13.01 -12.71 -9.58
C ASP A 343 11.78 -13.31 -8.90
N LYS A 344 11.85 -13.40 -7.57
CA LYS A 344 10.79 -14.04 -6.77
C LYS A 344 9.45 -13.32 -6.81
N TYR A 345 9.43 -12.03 -7.14
CA TYR A 345 8.19 -11.25 -7.18
C TYR A 345 7.39 -11.53 -8.47
N HIS A 346 8.07 -11.45 -9.63
CA HIS A 346 7.42 -11.61 -10.93
C HIS A 346 7.36 -13.06 -11.40
N TYR A 347 8.24 -13.94 -10.93
CA TYR A 347 8.23 -15.34 -11.33
C TYR A 347 6.89 -15.99 -11.00
N ARG A 348 6.25 -16.54 -12.03
CA ARG A 348 5.00 -17.29 -11.94
C ARG A 348 5.32 -18.78 -12.09
N TYR A 349 4.88 -19.59 -11.12
CA TYR A 349 4.98 -21.04 -11.26
C TYR A 349 4.23 -21.54 -12.50
N PRO A 350 4.75 -22.55 -13.23
CA PRO A 350 4.00 -23.16 -14.34
C PRO A 350 2.65 -23.69 -13.84
N GLY A 351 1.55 -23.13 -14.37
CA GLY A 351 0.19 -23.45 -13.94
C GLY A 351 -0.23 -22.87 -12.59
N GLY A 352 0.57 -21.98 -11.98
CA GLY A 352 0.31 -21.35 -10.69
C GLY A 352 0.39 -19.82 -10.74
N GLU A 353 0.77 -19.21 -9.61
CA GLU A 353 0.79 -17.76 -9.38
C GLU A 353 2.21 -17.21 -9.15
N SER A 354 2.40 -15.92 -9.43
CA SER A 354 3.48 -15.10 -8.90
C SER A 354 3.04 -14.31 -7.66
N TYR A 355 3.97 -13.64 -6.98
CA TYR A 355 3.58 -12.68 -5.93
C TYR A 355 2.82 -11.47 -6.50
N GLN A 356 3.11 -11.07 -7.75
CA GLN A 356 2.35 -10.03 -8.44
C GLN A 356 0.89 -10.44 -8.68
N ASP A 357 0.64 -11.70 -9.08
CA ASP A 357 -0.72 -12.24 -9.20
C ASP A 357 -1.45 -12.23 -7.86
N LEU A 358 -0.72 -12.62 -6.80
CA LEU A 358 -1.25 -12.65 -5.45
C LEU A 358 -1.63 -11.25 -4.95
N VAL A 359 -0.82 -10.23 -5.22
CA VAL A 359 -1.13 -8.82 -4.93
C VAL A 359 -2.42 -8.40 -5.64
N ALA A 360 -2.55 -8.68 -6.94
CA ALA A 360 -3.76 -8.36 -7.69
C ALA A 360 -5.01 -9.08 -7.11
N ARG A 361 -4.86 -10.35 -6.71
CA ARG A 361 -5.94 -11.14 -6.07
C ARG A 361 -6.32 -10.62 -4.68
N LEU A 362 -5.37 -10.05 -3.94
CA LEU A 362 -5.57 -9.54 -2.58
C LEU A 362 -6.08 -8.10 -2.54
N GLU A 363 -6.15 -7.39 -3.67
CA GLU A 363 -6.66 -6.03 -3.70
C GLU A 363 -8.05 -5.89 -3.01
N PRO A 364 -9.06 -6.73 -3.28
CA PRO A 364 -10.35 -6.64 -2.58
C PRO A 364 -10.24 -6.87 -1.06
N VAL A 365 -9.28 -7.69 -0.62
CA VAL A 365 -9.03 -7.92 0.82
C VAL A 365 -8.45 -6.65 1.45
N ILE A 366 -7.51 -5.98 0.80
CA ILE A 366 -6.96 -4.70 1.28
C ILE A 366 -8.04 -3.63 1.39
N MET A 367 -8.95 -3.54 0.40
CA MET A 367 -10.05 -2.58 0.45
C MET A 367 -10.97 -2.83 1.64
N GLU A 368 -11.29 -4.09 1.92
CA GLU A 368 -12.13 -4.41 3.07
C GLU A 368 -11.38 -4.20 4.40
N LEU A 369 -10.08 -4.50 4.49
CA LEU A 369 -9.26 -4.16 5.68
C LEU A 369 -9.15 -2.65 5.92
N GLU A 370 -9.18 -1.86 4.85
CA GLU A 370 -9.20 -0.41 4.96
C GLU A 370 -10.54 0.14 5.50
N ARG A 371 -11.63 -0.61 5.28
CA ARG A 371 -13.01 -0.27 5.65
C ARG A 371 -13.43 -0.77 7.04
N GLN A 372 -12.85 -1.88 7.49
CA GLN A 372 -13.18 -2.51 8.76
C GLN A 372 -12.41 -1.89 9.94
N GLU A 373 -12.94 -2.09 11.15
CA GLU A 373 -12.27 -1.79 12.41
C GLU A 373 -11.32 -2.93 12.83
N ASN A 374 -11.68 -3.70 13.87
CA ASN A 374 -10.86 -4.77 14.40
C ASN A 374 -11.06 -6.07 13.61
N VAL A 375 -10.00 -6.52 12.93
CA VAL A 375 -10.03 -7.74 12.12
C VAL A 375 -8.84 -8.61 12.46
N MET A 376 -9.09 -9.92 12.64
CA MET A 376 -8.06 -10.94 12.67
C MET A 376 -8.06 -11.73 11.35
N VAL A 377 -6.95 -11.74 10.64
CA VAL A 377 -6.74 -12.49 9.41
C VAL A 377 -5.84 -13.69 9.70
N ILE A 378 -6.40 -14.90 9.59
CA ILE A 378 -5.68 -16.17 9.71
C ILE A 378 -5.45 -16.71 8.30
N THR A 379 -4.20 -16.65 7.83
CA THR A 379 -3.86 -16.91 6.43
C THR A 379 -2.57 -17.73 6.30
N HIS A 380 -1.79 -17.51 5.25
CA HIS A 380 -0.63 -18.30 4.89
C HIS A 380 0.62 -17.42 4.71
N GLN A 381 1.76 -18.04 4.40
CA GLN A 381 3.03 -17.33 4.39
C GLN A 381 3.09 -16.29 3.26
N ALA A 382 2.75 -16.65 2.02
CA ALA A 382 2.85 -15.70 0.91
C ALA A 382 1.78 -14.60 1.01
N VAL A 383 0.56 -14.97 1.40
CA VAL A 383 -0.54 -14.01 1.60
C VAL A 383 -0.21 -13.01 2.70
N ALA A 384 0.25 -13.46 3.87
CA ALA A 384 0.60 -12.58 4.98
C ALA A 384 1.71 -11.60 4.59
N ARG A 385 2.69 -12.02 3.79
CA ARG A 385 3.72 -11.13 3.25
C ARG A 385 3.14 -10.00 2.40
N CYS A 386 2.21 -10.30 1.50
CA CYS A 386 1.56 -9.28 0.69
C CYS A 386 0.79 -8.27 1.54
N LEU A 387 0.06 -8.75 2.55
CA LEU A 387 -0.70 -7.89 3.47
C LEU A 387 0.24 -7.02 4.32
N LEU A 388 1.31 -7.60 4.88
CA LEU A 388 2.32 -6.83 5.63
C LEU A 388 3.01 -5.79 4.75
N ALA A 389 3.36 -6.14 3.52
CA ALA A 389 4.00 -5.20 2.61
C ALA A 389 3.11 -3.98 2.34
N TYR A 390 1.79 -4.17 2.23
CA TYR A 390 0.85 -3.05 2.14
C TYR A 390 0.87 -2.17 3.40
N PHE A 391 0.74 -2.74 4.60
CA PHE A 391 0.64 -1.92 5.82
C PHE A 391 1.96 -1.29 6.25
N LEU A 392 3.08 -1.94 5.96
CA LEU A 392 4.44 -1.53 6.32
C LEU A 392 5.17 -0.79 5.20
N ASP A 393 4.50 -0.51 4.08
CA ASP A 393 5.04 0.23 2.92
C ASP A 393 6.33 -0.40 2.37
N LYS A 394 6.29 -1.72 2.15
CA LYS A 394 7.42 -2.51 1.63
C LYS A 394 7.32 -2.64 0.13
N ASN A 395 8.46 -2.46 -0.55
CA ASN A 395 8.53 -2.57 -1.99
C ASN A 395 8.48 -4.03 -2.47
N GLN A 396 8.36 -4.20 -3.79
CA GLN A 396 8.27 -5.50 -4.46
C GLN A 396 9.51 -6.40 -4.25
N ASP A 397 10.69 -5.82 -3.99
CA ASP A 397 11.92 -6.58 -3.75
C ASP A 397 11.95 -7.18 -2.33
N GLU A 398 11.42 -6.43 -1.35
CA GLU A 398 11.34 -6.85 0.05
C GLU A 398 10.17 -7.83 0.30
N LEU A 399 9.02 -7.62 -0.37
CA LEU A 399 7.75 -8.31 -0.11
C LEU A 399 7.89 -9.86 -0.08
N PRO A 400 8.50 -10.55 -1.07
CA PRO A 400 8.61 -12.01 -1.07
C PRO A 400 9.51 -12.60 0.03
N TYR A 401 10.18 -11.75 0.82
CA TYR A 401 11.14 -12.11 1.85
C TYR A 401 10.78 -11.56 3.24
N LEU A 402 9.62 -10.94 3.42
CA LEU A 402 9.16 -10.57 4.76
C LEU A 402 9.03 -11.83 5.63
N LYS A 403 9.51 -11.74 6.87
CA LYS A 403 9.46 -12.85 7.84
C LYS A 403 8.08 -12.90 8.47
N VAL A 404 7.40 -14.03 8.30
CA VAL A 404 6.10 -14.33 8.90
C VAL A 404 6.19 -15.70 9.57
N PRO A 405 6.70 -15.77 10.81
CA PRO A 405 6.87 -17.04 11.51
C PRO A 405 5.53 -17.72 11.78
N LEU A 406 5.54 -19.05 11.91
CA LEU A 406 4.40 -19.78 12.46
C LEU A 406 4.19 -19.39 13.93
N HIS A 407 2.98 -19.60 14.40
CA HIS A 407 2.58 -19.47 15.81
C HIS A 407 2.81 -18.08 16.45
N THR A 408 2.89 -17.05 15.62
CA THR A 408 3.05 -15.66 16.03
C THR A 408 1.89 -14.84 15.50
N VAL A 409 1.31 -13.99 16.35
CA VAL A 409 0.33 -12.98 15.97
C VAL A 409 1.07 -11.67 15.72
N ILE A 410 0.89 -11.10 14.54
CA ILE A 410 1.42 -9.79 14.17
C ILE A 410 0.31 -8.78 14.34
N LYS A 411 0.45 -7.90 15.33
CA LYS A 411 -0.50 -6.84 15.63
C LYS A 411 -0.08 -5.56 14.89
N LEU A 412 -0.98 -5.08 14.05
CA LEU A 412 -0.80 -3.88 13.23
C LEU A 412 -1.71 -2.77 13.76
N THR A 413 -1.11 -1.64 14.13
CA THR A 413 -1.85 -0.45 14.56
C THR A 413 -1.57 0.69 13.57
N PRO A 414 -2.50 0.99 12.63
CA PRO A 414 -2.36 2.11 11.71
C PRO A 414 -2.24 3.43 12.49
N VAL A 415 -1.25 4.24 12.12
CA VAL A 415 -1.00 5.57 12.69
C VAL A 415 -0.89 6.60 11.57
N ALA A 416 -0.87 7.89 11.91
CA ALA A 416 -0.95 8.99 10.95
C ALA A 416 0.07 8.94 9.77
N TYR A 417 1.24 8.32 9.95
CA TYR A 417 2.28 8.26 8.93
C TYR A 417 2.81 6.85 8.66
N GLY A 418 2.11 5.80 9.09
CA GLY A 418 2.58 4.43 8.91
C GLY A 418 1.73 3.42 9.68
N CYS A 419 2.37 2.35 10.12
CA CYS A 419 1.74 1.32 10.92
C CYS A 419 2.75 0.84 11.97
N LEU A 420 2.31 0.76 13.23
CA LEU A 420 3.09 0.08 14.27
C LEU A 420 2.91 -1.42 14.11
N GLU A 421 3.98 -2.17 14.32
CA GLU A 421 4.02 -3.63 14.23
C GLU A 421 4.52 -4.21 15.55
N GLU A 422 3.78 -5.15 16.11
CA GLU A 422 4.15 -5.90 17.32
C GLU A 422 4.01 -7.40 17.06
N HIS A 423 5.01 -8.19 17.46
CA HIS A 423 5.03 -9.64 17.28
C HIS A 423 4.75 -10.32 18.63
N ILE A 424 3.66 -11.07 18.70
CA ILE A 424 3.19 -11.74 19.90
C ILE A 424 3.29 -13.26 19.65
N SER A 425 4.33 -13.88 20.22
CA SER A 425 4.49 -15.35 20.18
C SER A 425 3.58 -16.01 21.21
N LEU A 426 2.84 -17.05 20.80
CA LEU A 426 1.96 -17.80 21.70
C LEU A 426 2.66 -18.99 22.38
N ASN A 427 4.00 -19.01 22.38
CA ASN A 427 4.84 -20.01 23.07
C ASN A 427 4.55 -21.47 22.66
N VAL A 428 4.20 -21.69 21.40
CA VAL A 428 4.09 -23.03 20.80
C VAL A 428 5.16 -23.16 19.73
N ASP A 429 6.08 -24.12 19.89
CA ASP A 429 7.14 -24.36 18.92
C ASP A 429 6.57 -24.66 17.52
N ALA A 430 7.32 -24.32 16.48
CA ALA A 430 7.00 -24.64 15.10
C ALA A 430 8.26 -24.80 14.26
N VAL A 431 8.15 -25.53 13.15
CA VAL A 431 9.16 -25.50 12.08
C VAL A 431 9.24 -24.09 11.46
N ASP A 432 10.43 -23.67 11.02
CA ASP A 432 10.60 -22.40 10.33
C ASP A 432 10.51 -22.54 8.78
N THR A 433 9.46 -22.02 8.18
CA THR A 433 9.26 -22.15 6.72
C THR A 433 9.93 -21.03 5.92
N TYR A 434 10.76 -20.19 6.56
CA TYR A 434 11.45 -19.07 5.93
C TYR A 434 12.71 -19.53 5.19
N ARG A 435 12.72 -19.36 3.87
CA ARG A 435 13.94 -19.47 3.05
C ARG A 435 14.43 -18.08 2.63
N PRO A 436 15.61 -17.61 3.11
CA PRO A 436 16.22 -16.37 2.62
C PRO A 436 16.63 -16.49 1.15
N ARG A 437 16.97 -15.36 0.52
CA ARG A 437 17.53 -15.34 -0.84
C ARG A 437 18.87 -16.09 -0.84
N PRO A 438 19.08 -17.09 -1.72
CA PRO A 438 20.35 -17.79 -1.80
C PRO A 438 21.44 -16.88 -2.38
N PRO A 439 22.72 -17.15 -2.07
CA PRO A 439 23.84 -16.36 -2.56
C PRO A 439 24.05 -16.48 -4.08
N SER A 440 23.69 -17.61 -4.70
CA SER A 440 23.70 -17.81 -6.15
C SER A 440 22.30 -18.11 -6.65
N VAL A 441 21.92 -17.42 -7.73
CA VAL A 441 20.64 -17.59 -8.45
C VAL A 441 20.87 -17.99 -9.91
N ASP A 442 22.11 -18.35 -10.26
CA ASP A 442 22.48 -18.70 -11.63
C ASP A 442 21.84 -20.01 -12.06
N LEU A 443 21.48 -20.11 -13.34
CA LEU A 443 20.91 -21.33 -13.93
C LEU A 443 21.84 -22.54 -13.85
N MET A 444 23.16 -22.31 -13.82
CA MET A 444 24.19 -23.36 -13.78
C MET A 444 24.68 -23.68 -12.37
N ARG A 445 24.02 -23.17 -11.33
CA ARG A 445 24.40 -23.44 -9.93
C ARG A 445 24.22 -24.91 -9.57
N THR A 446 25.04 -25.40 -8.66
CA THR A 446 24.90 -26.76 -8.12
C THR A 446 23.68 -26.87 -7.20
N SER A 447 23.12 -28.09 -7.04
CA SER A 447 22.02 -28.30 -6.09
C SER A 447 22.40 -27.94 -4.66
N HIS A 448 23.67 -28.09 -4.28
CA HIS A 448 24.15 -27.67 -2.95
C HIS A 448 24.03 -26.15 -2.76
N GLU A 449 24.44 -25.35 -3.74
CA GLU A 449 24.31 -23.89 -3.71
C GLU A 449 22.85 -23.44 -3.71
N ALA A 450 22.00 -24.09 -4.52
CA ALA A 450 20.57 -23.81 -4.58
C ALA A 450 19.85 -24.08 -3.25
N LEU A 451 20.23 -25.16 -2.56
CA LEU A 451 19.58 -25.60 -1.33
C LEU A 451 20.24 -25.04 -0.06
N ALA A 452 21.35 -24.30 -0.17
CA ALA A 452 22.11 -23.77 0.98
C ALA A 452 21.31 -22.91 1.97
N THR A 453 20.21 -22.31 1.51
CA THR A 453 19.32 -21.48 2.33
C THR A 453 18.00 -22.16 2.69
N VAL A 454 17.77 -23.39 2.23
CA VAL A 454 16.61 -24.17 2.64
C VAL A 454 16.81 -24.57 4.11
N PRO A 455 15.88 -24.22 5.02
CA PRO A 455 15.99 -24.65 6.40
C PRO A 455 16.15 -26.17 6.54
N PRO A 456 16.97 -26.66 7.49
CA PRO A 456 17.42 -28.06 7.53
C PRO A 456 16.28 -29.10 7.50
N TYR A 457 15.16 -28.83 8.18
CA TYR A 457 13.99 -29.72 8.22
C TYR A 457 13.08 -29.64 6.98
N LEU A 458 13.33 -28.74 6.03
CA LEU A 458 12.59 -28.67 4.75
C LEU A 458 13.27 -29.46 3.62
N GLY A 459 14.52 -29.91 3.82
CA GLY A 459 15.35 -30.51 2.78
C GLY A 459 15.08 -31.99 2.52
N ASP A 460 14.79 -32.78 3.56
CA ASP A 460 14.87 -34.25 3.43
C ASP A 460 13.53 -35.00 3.54
N GLY A 461 12.40 -34.30 3.75
CA GLY A 461 11.08 -34.92 3.79
C GLY A 461 10.84 -35.88 4.97
N GLU A 462 11.80 -36.02 5.88
CA GLU A 462 11.68 -36.79 7.11
C GLU A 462 11.02 -35.97 8.24
N VAL A 463 10.13 -36.61 9.00
CA VAL A 463 9.42 -35.99 10.13
C VAL A 463 10.41 -35.73 11.27
N PHE A 464 10.57 -34.46 11.67
CA PHE A 464 11.45 -34.09 12.77
C PHE A 464 10.86 -34.47 14.14
N ASN A 465 11.38 -35.53 14.76
CA ASN A 465 11.15 -35.82 16.18
C ASN A 465 12.09 -34.95 17.01
N GLY A 466 11.54 -33.87 17.60
CA GLY A 466 12.32 -32.89 18.35
C GLY A 466 13.08 -33.50 19.54
N SER A 467 14.38 -33.73 19.37
CA SER A 467 15.31 -33.92 20.48
C SER A 467 16.75 -33.65 20.03
N SER A 468 17.14 -32.39 19.96
CA SER A 468 18.56 -31.99 20.13
C SER A 468 18.65 -30.49 20.38
N SER A 469 18.74 -30.14 21.67
CA SER A 469 19.20 -28.84 22.14
C SER A 469 20.61 -28.57 21.60
N PRO A 470 20.92 -27.41 21.00
CA PRO A 470 22.29 -27.04 20.72
C PRO A 470 22.93 -26.56 22.02
N GLU A 471 23.99 -27.25 22.44
CA GLU A 471 24.90 -26.76 23.48
C GLU A 471 25.42 -25.36 23.11
N LYS A 472 25.36 -24.47 24.10
CA LYS A 472 25.96 -23.13 24.01
C LYS A 472 27.48 -23.28 23.93
N ASN A 473 28.09 -22.69 22.91
CA ASN A 473 29.45 -22.16 22.96
C ASN A 473 29.42 -20.70 22.54
#